data_AF-A0A1X7VAT6-F1
#
_entry.id   AF-A0A1X7VAT6-F1
#
_cell.length_a   1.000
_cell.length_b   1.000
_cell.length_c   1.000
_cell.angle_alpha   90.00
_cell.angle_beta   90.00
_cell.angle_gamma   90.00
#
_symmetry.space_group_name_H-M   'P 1'
#
loop_
_entity.id
_entity.type
_entity.pdbx_description
1 polymer ?
#
loop_
_entity_poly.entity_id
_entity_poly.type
_entity_poly.pdbx_seq_one_letter_code
_entity_poly.pdbx_strand_id
1 'polypeptide(L)'
;MQSKAFVEAMDDSSISVEKKRELLKEAIKYQEQYKFEAMRGMGVDRHLFGLYIVAKWLKMDPMPEIFEDEAFQLKFTLSTSQTPTQCIKEKDYDDEKRTIVGGFGTVTDNGYGVSYIISGEETVYFSIHSKNSCTETSSERFGEELKKSFEDMREIFS
;
A
#
# COMPACT_ATOMS: atom_id res chain seq x y z
N MET A 1 4.38 1.37 -12.49
CA MET A 1 5.34 2.30 -13.14
C MET A 1 5.01 3.75 -12.82
N GLN A 2 3.74 4.15 -12.83
CA GLN A 2 3.26 5.52 -12.65
C GLN A 2 3.53 6.05 -11.23
N SER A 3 3.32 5.23 -10.19
CA SER A 3 3.67 5.60 -8.81
C SER A 3 5.17 5.88 -8.66
N LYS A 4 6.03 5.05 -9.28
CA LYS A 4 7.49 5.23 -9.27
C LYS A 4 7.88 6.56 -9.94
N ALA A 5 7.37 6.83 -11.13
CA ALA A 5 7.66 8.07 -11.84
C ALA A 5 7.22 9.31 -11.05
N PHE A 6 6.08 9.24 -10.35
CA PHE A 6 5.64 10.30 -9.47
C PHE A 6 6.59 10.53 -8.28
N VAL A 7 6.96 9.48 -7.54
CA VAL A 7 7.83 9.66 -6.35
C VAL A 7 9.24 10.12 -6.72
N GLU A 8 9.81 9.62 -7.82
CA GLU A 8 11.11 10.09 -8.33
C GLU A 8 11.07 11.58 -8.71
N ALA A 9 9.97 12.04 -9.31
CA ALA A 9 9.79 13.44 -9.65
C ALA A 9 9.50 14.33 -8.44
N MET A 10 8.87 13.79 -7.39
CA MET A 10 8.50 14.57 -6.20
C MET A 10 9.73 15.13 -5.49
N ASP A 11 10.79 14.32 -5.37
CA ASP A 11 12.05 14.69 -4.71
C ASP A 11 13.07 15.39 -5.64
N ASP A 12 12.77 15.46 -6.94
CA ASP A 12 13.63 16.16 -7.90
C ASP A 12 13.32 17.66 -7.92
N SER A 13 14.30 18.46 -7.49
CA SER A 13 14.24 19.93 -7.49
C SER A 13 14.25 20.56 -8.89
N SER A 14 14.66 19.83 -9.92
CA SER A 14 14.69 20.30 -11.30
C SER A 14 13.33 20.18 -12.02
N ILE A 15 12.40 19.40 -11.46
CA ILE A 15 11.09 19.17 -12.05
C ILE A 15 10.09 20.22 -11.55
N SER A 16 9.34 20.83 -12.47
CA SER A 16 8.35 21.85 -12.13
C SER A 16 7.17 21.29 -11.33
N VAL A 17 6.53 22.13 -10.51
CA VAL A 17 5.35 21.75 -9.72
C VAL A 17 4.21 21.27 -10.63
N GLU A 18 4.03 21.86 -11.82
CA GLU A 18 3.04 21.45 -12.81
C GLU A 18 3.28 20.01 -13.27
N LYS A 19 4.53 19.63 -13.49
CA LYS A 19 4.86 18.26 -13.91
C LYS A 19 4.68 17.27 -12.76
N LYS A 20 5.01 17.65 -11.52
CA LYS A 20 4.73 16.82 -10.32
C LYS A 20 3.22 16.57 -10.17
N ARG A 21 2.38 17.60 -10.33
CA ARG A 21 0.91 17.50 -10.35
C ARG A 21 0.40 16.55 -11.43
N GLU A 22 0.96 16.64 -12.64
CA GLU A 22 0.60 15.77 -13.77
C GLU A 22 0.89 14.30 -13.45
N LEU A 23 2.11 14.00 -13.01
CA LEU A 23 2.54 12.64 -12.67
C LEU A 23 1.73 12.06 -11.50
N LEU A 24 1.39 12.88 -10.50
CA LEU A 24 0.50 12.46 -9.42
C LEU A 24 -0.89 12.07 -9.94
N LYS A 25 -1.50 12.87 -10.81
CA LYS A 25 -2.80 12.55 -11.42
C LYS A 25 -2.74 11.26 -12.23
N GLU A 26 -1.66 11.03 -12.97
CA GLU A 26 -1.45 9.78 -13.69
C GLU A 26 -1.33 8.56 -12.76
N ALA A 27 -0.57 8.69 -11.66
CA ALA A 27 -0.44 7.65 -10.65
C ALA A 27 -1.79 7.32 -9.99
N ILE A 28 -2.57 8.33 -9.60
CA ILE A 28 -3.90 8.15 -9.01
C ILE A 28 -4.85 7.47 -10.00
N LYS A 29 -4.88 7.93 -11.26
CA LYS A 29 -5.73 7.35 -12.30
C LYS A 29 -5.42 5.86 -12.53
N TYR A 30 -4.14 5.51 -12.59
CA TYR A 30 -3.73 4.12 -12.74
C TYR A 30 -4.10 3.28 -11.51
N GLN A 31 -3.87 3.80 -10.31
CA GLN A 31 -4.24 3.11 -9.05
C GLN A 31 -5.75 2.85 -8.98
N GLU A 32 -6.56 3.83 -9.38
CA GLU A 32 -8.01 3.68 -9.44
C GLU A 32 -8.45 2.61 -10.44
N GLN A 33 -7.87 2.62 -11.65
CA GLN A 33 -8.12 1.62 -12.67
C GLN A 33 -7.78 0.21 -12.14
N TYR A 34 -6.57 0.01 -11.61
CA TYR A 34 -6.12 -1.29 -11.12
C TYR A 34 -6.98 -1.80 -9.95
N LYS A 35 -7.38 -0.91 -9.03
CA LYS A 35 -8.34 -1.21 -7.96
C LYS A 35 -9.64 -1.78 -8.54
N PHE A 36 -10.23 -1.12 -9.53
CA PHE A 36 -11.49 -1.59 -10.12
C PHE A 36 -11.34 -2.89 -10.92
N GLU A 37 -10.23 -3.08 -11.62
CA GLU A 37 -9.90 -4.34 -12.30
C GLU A 37 -9.80 -5.48 -11.28
N ALA A 38 -9.04 -5.30 -10.19
CA ALA A 38 -8.91 -6.28 -9.13
C ALA A 38 -10.27 -6.61 -8.48
N MET A 39 -11.11 -5.59 -8.19
CA MET A 39 -12.46 -5.79 -7.65
C MET A 39 -13.38 -6.58 -8.58
N ARG A 40 -13.14 -6.52 -9.90
CA ARG A 40 -13.88 -7.28 -10.93
C ARG A 40 -13.29 -8.66 -11.20
N GLY A 41 -12.32 -9.11 -10.39
CA GLY A 41 -11.66 -10.40 -10.56
C GLY A 41 -10.61 -10.43 -11.67
N MET A 42 -10.17 -9.27 -12.16
CA MET A 42 -9.14 -9.14 -13.20
C MET A 42 -7.73 -8.96 -12.61
N GLY A 43 -7.58 -9.11 -11.29
CA GLY A 43 -6.27 -9.11 -10.63
C GLY A 43 -5.50 -10.40 -10.89
N VAL A 44 -4.16 -10.33 -10.84
CA VAL A 44 -3.29 -11.44 -11.27
C VAL A 44 -2.94 -12.42 -10.14
N ASP A 45 -2.85 -11.95 -8.90
CA ASP A 45 -2.30 -12.70 -7.77
C ASP A 45 -3.02 -14.02 -7.49
N ARG A 46 -4.36 -13.98 -7.42
CA ARG A 46 -5.18 -15.17 -7.16
C ARG A 46 -5.22 -16.14 -8.33
N HIS A 47 -5.12 -15.62 -9.55
CA HIS A 47 -5.06 -16.45 -10.75
C HIS A 47 -3.73 -17.23 -10.80
N LEU A 48 -2.59 -16.54 -10.63
CA LEU A 48 -1.28 -17.19 -10.57
C LEU A 48 -1.17 -18.16 -9.40
N PHE A 49 -1.69 -17.81 -8.22
CA PHE A 49 -1.75 -18.74 -7.09
C PHE A 49 -2.55 -20.00 -7.44
N GLY A 50 -3.70 -19.86 -8.09
CA GLY A 50 -4.49 -21.00 -8.55
C GLY A 50 -3.71 -21.92 -9.49
N LEU A 51 -3.04 -21.36 -10.49
CA LEU A 51 -2.20 -22.10 -11.42
C LEU A 51 -1.04 -22.82 -10.71
N TYR A 52 -0.39 -22.15 -9.76
CA TYR A 52 0.67 -22.74 -8.94
C TYR A 52 0.17 -23.95 -8.13
N ILE A 53 -1.00 -23.83 -7.49
CA ILE A 53 -1.60 -24.94 -6.74
C ILE A 53 -1.96 -26.10 -7.67
N VAL A 54 -2.50 -25.83 -8.86
CA VAL A 54 -2.80 -26.87 -9.86
C VAL A 54 -1.53 -27.58 -10.33
N ALA A 55 -0.46 -26.84 -10.64
CA ALA A 55 0.83 -27.42 -11.04
C ALA A 55 1.39 -28.35 -9.96
N LYS A 56 1.32 -27.93 -8.69
CA LYS A 56 1.68 -28.77 -7.53
C LYS A 56 0.80 -30.01 -7.40
N TRP A 57 -0.51 -29.85 -7.55
CA TRP A 57 -1.46 -30.96 -7.43
C TRP A 57 -1.25 -32.02 -8.52
N LEU A 58 -0.96 -31.59 -9.75
CA LEU A 58 -0.59 -32.45 -10.89
C LEU A 58 0.82 -33.04 -10.77
N LYS A 59 1.62 -32.64 -9.76
CA LYS A 59 3.01 -33.06 -9.55
C LYS A 59 3.87 -32.82 -10.80
N MET A 60 3.72 -31.66 -11.43
CA MET A 60 4.53 -31.29 -12.59
C MET A 60 6.01 -31.24 -12.23
N ASP A 61 6.83 -31.86 -13.07
CA ASP A 61 8.29 -31.89 -12.96
C ASP A 61 8.90 -31.84 -14.38
N PRO A 62 9.57 -30.75 -14.77
CA PRO A 62 9.88 -29.57 -13.94
C PRO A 62 8.65 -28.68 -13.67
N MET A 63 8.72 -27.86 -12.62
CA MET A 63 7.74 -26.82 -12.32
C MET A 63 7.75 -25.77 -13.46
N PRO A 64 6.62 -25.14 -13.81
CA PRO A 64 6.63 -24.03 -14.75
C PRO A 64 7.58 -22.91 -14.28
N GLU A 65 8.47 -22.47 -15.18
CA GLU A 65 9.58 -21.54 -14.91
C GLU A 65 9.13 -20.25 -14.19
N ILE A 66 7.95 -19.72 -14.55
CA ILE A 66 7.36 -18.54 -13.89
C ILE A 66 7.23 -18.67 -12.37
N PHE A 67 7.02 -19.89 -11.85
CA PHE A 67 6.88 -20.14 -10.40
C PHE A 67 8.22 -20.37 -9.71
N GLU A 68 9.29 -20.57 -10.47
CA GLU A 68 10.67 -20.70 -9.98
C GLU A 68 11.44 -19.39 -10.09
N ASP A 69 10.94 -18.43 -10.89
CA ASP A 69 11.51 -17.11 -11.06
C ASP A 69 11.61 -16.32 -9.74
N GLU A 70 12.74 -15.64 -9.54
CA GLU A 70 12.99 -14.83 -8.34
C GLU A 70 11.93 -13.74 -8.12
N ALA A 71 11.39 -13.17 -9.20
CA ALA A 71 10.35 -12.15 -9.15
C ALA A 71 9.05 -12.69 -8.54
N PHE A 72 8.72 -13.97 -8.79
CA PHE A 72 7.55 -14.60 -8.19
C PHE A 72 7.73 -14.86 -6.68
N GLN A 73 8.99 -15.01 -6.23
CA GLN A 73 9.33 -15.22 -4.82
C GLN A 73 9.44 -13.93 -4.00
N LEU A 74 9.38 -12.76 -4.65
CA LEU A 74 9.38 -11.47 -3.97
C LEU A 74 8.19 -11.36 -3.02
N LYS A 75 8.47 -10.95 -1.79
CA LYS A 75 7.47 -10.80 -0.74
C LYS A 75 7.01 -9.35 -0.62
N PHE A 76 5.76 -9.17 -0.22
CA PHE A 76 5.24 -7.84 0.11
C PHE A 76 5.92 -7.29 1.37
N THR A 77 6.74 -6.25 1.20
CA THR A 77 7.33 -5.48 2.31
C THR A 77 6.40 -4.38 2.81
N LEU A 78 5.31 -4.11 2.10
CA LEU A 78 4.24 -3.21 2.52
C LEU A 78 2.90 -3.90 2.27
N SER A 79 2.22 -4.30 3.34
CA SER A 79 0.87 -4.86 3.29
C SER A 79 -0.12 -3.82 3.80
N THR A 80 -1.12 -3.46 3.00
CA THR A 80 -2.06 -2.39 3.35
C THR A 80 -3.51 -2.82 3.30
N SER A 81 -4.37 -2.17 4.09
CA SER A 81 -5.82 -2.29 3.92
C SER A 81 -6.55 -1.02 4.35
N GLN A 82 -7.53 -0.61 3.55
CA GLN A 82 -8.52 0.35 3.99
C GLN A 82 -9.66 -0.38 4.70
N THR A 83 -9.96 0.03 5.93
CA THR A 83 -11.21 -0.40 6.59
C THR A 83 -12.35 0.55 6.15
N PRO A 84 -13.47 0.02 5.65
CA PRO A 84 -14.58 0.86 5.20
C PRO A 84 -15.13 1.77 6.32
N THR A 85 -15.32 3.05 6.01
CA THR A 85 -15.82 4.07 6.96
C THR A 85 -17.18 3.72 7.57
N GLN A 86 -18.00 2.92 6.88
CA GLN A 86 -19.30 2.47 7.35
C GLN A 86 -19.23 1.57 8.59
N CYS A 87 -18.05 1.05 8.92
CA CYS A 87 -17.84 0.17 10.07
C CYS A 87 -17.65 0.92 11.40
N ILE A 88 -17.48 2.25 11.41
CA ILE A 88 -17.26 3.05 12.62
C ILE A 88 -18.09 4.33 12.55
N LYS A 89 -18.91 4.63 13.57
CA LYS A 89 -19.68 5.88 13.63
C LYS A 89 -18.81 6.99 14.21
N GLU A 90 -18.99 8.24 13.77
CA GLU A 90 -18.25 9.41 14.28
C GLU A 90 -18.27 9.53 15.80
N LYS A 91 -19.38 9.14 16.44
CA LYS A 91 -19.53 9.14 17.90
C LYS A 91 -18.69 8.09 18.66
N ASP A 92 -18.12 7.13 17.94
CA ASP A 92 -17.27 6.08 18.51
C ASP A 92 -15.78 6.48 18.42
N TYR A 93 -15.47 7.68 17.89
CA TYR A 93 -14.13 8.26 17.89
C TYR A 93 -13.86 9.01 19.19
N ASP A 94 -12.76 8.66 19.82
CA ASP A 94 -12.24 9.30 21.02
C ASP A 94 -10.74 9.53 20.82
N ASP A 95 -10.37 10.80 20.62
CA ASP A 95 -8.99 11.25 20.40
C ASP A 95 -8.08 10.91 21.59
N GLU A 96 -8.62 10.85 22.82
CA GLU A 96 -7.86 10.49 24.01
C GLU A 96 -7.61 8.97 24.08
N LYS A 97 -8.51 8.15 23.52
CA LYS A 97 -8.41 6.68 23.57
C LYS A 97 -7.67 6.05 22.39
N ARG A 98 -7.17 6.85 21.43
CA ARG A 98 -6.54 6.35 20.19
C ARG A 98 -7.43 5.30 19.54
N THR A 99 -8.58 5.75 19.01
CA THR A 99 -9.56 4.92 18.30
C THR A 99 -8.89 3.73 17.62
N ILE A 100 -9.31 2.51 17.97
CA ILE A 100 -8.76 1.29 17.40
C ILE A 100 -9.19 1.24 15.94
N VAL A 101 -8.41 1.87 15.08
CA VAL A 101 -8.31 1.49 13.67
C VAL A 101 -7.86 0.04 13.73
N GLY A 102 -8.72 -0.90 13.30
CA GLY A 102 -8.32 -2.30 13.20
C GLY A 102 -6.95 -2.41 12.52
N GLY A 103 -6.15 -3.41 12.85
CA GLY A 103 -4.76 -3.48 12.38
C GLY A 103 -4.30 -4.91 12.23
N PHE A 104 -3.19 -5.09 11.53
CA PHE A 104 -2.53 -6.37 11.35
C PHE A 104 -1.02 -6.16 11.35
N GLY A 105 -0.29 -7.16 11.85
CA GLY A 105 1.17 -7.16 11.82
C GLY A 105 1.71 -7.28 10.40
N THR A 106 3.00 -7.00 10.22
CA THR A 106 3.68 -7.22 8.93
C THR A 106 3.66 -8.69 8.50
N VAL A 107 3.56 -8.91 7.18
CA VAL A 107 3.61 -10.24 6.54
C VAL A 107 5.03 -10.74 6.28
N THR A 108 6.03 -9.87 6.46
CA THR A 108 7.47 -10.15 6.30
C THR A 108 8.26 -9.64 7.49
N ASP A 109 9.44 -10.20 7.74
CA ASP A 109 10.28 -9.79 8.88
C ASP A 109 10.81 -8.36 8.75
N ASN A 110 10.98 -7.89 7.52
CA ASN A 110 11.52 -6.58 7.15
C ASN A 110 10.47 -5.66 6.50
N GLY A 111 9.19 -5.87 6.79
CA GLY A 111 8.10 -5.11 6.19
C GLY A 111 7.23 -4.35 7.18
N TYR A 112 6.18 -3.73 6.62
CA TYR A 112 5.17 -2.96 7.33
C TYR A 112 3.77 -3.54 7.10
N GLY A 113 2.96 -3.56 8.15
CA GLY A 113 1.50 -3.67 8.07
C GLY A 113 0.88 -2.31 8.31
N VAL A 114 0.12 -1.79 7.34
CA VAL A 114 -0.48 -0.44 7.41
C VAL A 114 -1.97 -0.50 7.14
N SER A 115 -2.78 -0.28 8.15
CA SER A 115 -4.23 -0.12 7.98
C SER A 115 -4.63 1.33 8.14
N TYR A 116 -5.71 1.73 7.46
CA TYR A 116 -6.22 3.09 7.58
C TYR A 116 -7.72 3.19 7.44
N ILE A 117 -8.27 4.25 8.03
CA ILE A 117 -9.69 4.63 7.95
C ILE A 117 -9.77 6.11 7.63
N ILE A 118 -10.61 6.44 6.65
CA ILE A 118 -11.00 7.82 6.33
C ILE A 118 -12.24 8.13 7.15
N SER A 119 -12.18 9.14 8.01
CA SER A 119 -13.26 9.54 8.93
C SER A 119 -13.70 10.97 8.64
N GLY A 120 -14.99 11.14 8.33
CA GLY A 120 -15.53 12.43 7.89
C GLY A 120 -14.83 12.93 6.63
N GLU A 121 -14.62 14.24 6.54
CA GLU A 121 -14.00 14.91 5.39
C GLU A 121 -12.55 15.37 5.65
N GLU A 122 -12.12 15.39 6.93
CA GLU A 122 -10.89 16.08 7.33
C GLU A 122 -9.82 15.15 7.92
N THR A 123 -10.16 13.92 8.29
CA THR A 123 -9.26 13.05 9.07
C THR A 123 -9.06 11.67 8.44
N VAL A 124 -7.81 11.22 8.43
CA VAL A 124 -7.44 9.83 8.11
C VAL A 124 -6.61 9.27 9.26
N TYR A 125 -7.06 8.15 9.82
CA TYR A 125 -6.35 7.46 10.90
C TYR A 125 -5.55 6.29 10.32
N PHE A 126 -4.32 6.10 10.82
CA PHE A 126 -3.42 5.02 10.41
C PHE A 126 -3.02 4.15 11.61
N SER A 127 -2.98 2.83 11.41
CA SER A 127 -2.27 1.90 12.30
C SER A 127 -1.10 1.29 11.56
N ILE A 128 0.12 1.49 12.07
CA ILE A 128 1.37 1.12 11.39
C ILE A 128 2.15 0.14 12.28
N HIS A 129 2.41 -1.05 11.76
CA HIS A 129 3.08 -2.14 12.46
C HIS A 129 4.36 -2.55 11.73
N SER A 130 5.43 -2.71 12.49
CA SER A 130 6.74 -3.25 12.06
C SER A 130 7.30 -4.15 13.16
N LYS A 131 8.32 -4.96 12.88
CA LYS A 131 8.94 -5.82 13.89
C LYS A 131 10.15 -5.12 14.50
N ASN A 132 10.19 -5.06 15.84
CA ASN A 132 11.36 -4.55 16.59
C ASN A 132 12.65 -5.33 16.30
N SER A 133 12.55 -6.58 15.81
CA SER A 133 13.71 -7.39 15.42
C SER A 133 14.37 -6.92 14.12
N CYS A 134 13.71 -6.10 13.30
CA CYS A 134 14.27 -5.55 12.07
C CYS A 134 14.69 -4.10 12.28
N THR A 135 16.00 -3.86 12.30
CA THR A 135 16.59 -2.53 12.51
C THR A 135 16.39 -1.58 11.33
N GLU A 136 15.99 -2.10 10.17
CA GLU A 136 15.71 -1.30 8.97
C GLU A 136 14.28 -0.74 8.97
N THR A 137 13.38 -1.27 9.79
CA THR A 137 11.99 -0.81 9.89
C THR A 137 11.71 -0.04 11.17
N SER A 138 10.87 1.00 11.10
CA SER A 138 10.36 1.71 12.28
C SER A 138 8.96 2.25 12.00
N SER A 139 7.98 1.81 12.78
CA SER A 139 6.59 2.27 12.66
C SER A 139 6.46 3.78 12.89
N GLU A 140 7.24 4.33 13.83
CA GLU A 140 7.24 5.76 14.15
C GLU A 140 7.80 6.57 12.98
N ARG A 141 9.00 6.21 12.49
CA ARG A 141 9.61 6.87 11.33
C ARG A 141 8.72 6.78 10.08
N PHE A 142 8.09 5.62 9.84
CA PHE A 142 7.16 5.47 8.73
C PHE A 142 5.96 6.41 8.87
N GLY A 143 5.43 6.58 10.09
CA GLY A 143 4.33 7.51 10.37
C GLY A 143 4.71 8.97 10.12
N GLU A 144 5.92 9.37 10.50
CA GLU A 144 6.46 10.72 10.25
C GLU A 144 6.61 10.99 8.75
N GLU A 145 7.22 10.06 8.00
CA GLU A 145 7.40 10.19 6.55
C GLU A 145 6.06 10.16 5.80
N LEU A 146 5.09 9.38 6.27
CA LEU A 146 3.74 9.36 5.70
C LEU A 146 3.03 10.71 5.89
N LYS A 147 3.14 11.31 7.08
CA LYS A 147 2.60 12.64 7.35
C LYS A 147 3.24 13.69 6.44
N LYS A 148 4.57 13.68 6.36
CA LYS A 148 5.32 14.57 5.46
C LYS A 148 4.90 14.41 4.00
N SER A 149 4.74 13.16 3.55
CA SER A 149 4.26 12.86 2.19
C SER A 149 2.90 13.50 1.89
N PHE A 150 1.96 13.48 2.85
CA PHE A 150 0.68 14.17 2.69
C PHE A 150 0.82 15.70 2.62
N GLU A 151 1.70 16.27 3.45
CA GLU A 151 1.97 17.71 3.47
C GLU A 151 2.60 18.16 2.14
N ASP A 152 3.61 17.43 1.64
CA ASP A 152 4.29 17.68 0.37
C ASP A 152 3.30 17.56 -0.81
N MET A 153 2.47 16.50 -0.81
CA MET A 153 1.42 16.33 -1.82
C MET A 153 0.40 17.47 -1.78
N ARG A 154 0.07 18.01 -0.60
CA ARG A 154 -0.84 19.16 -0.47
C ARG A 154 -0.19 20.45 -0.98
N GLU A 155 1.09 20.66 -0.68
CA GLU A 155 1.84 21.85 -1.11
C GLU A 155 1.85 21.99 -2.62
N ILE A 156 2.07 20.88 -3.34
CA ILE A 156 1.99 20.91 -4.80
C ILE A 156 0.57 21.14 -5.32
N PHE A 157 -0.49 21.33 -4.53
CA PHE A 157 -1.82 21.80 -4.98
C PHE A 157 -2.24 23.15 -4.39
N SER A 158 -1.42 23.70 -3.52
CA SER A 158 -1.58 25.06 -3.01
C SER A 158 -1.14 26.08 -4.07
#